data_AF-A0A952TUB6-F1
#
_entry.id   AF-A0A952TUB6-F1
#
_cell.length_a   1.000
_cell.length_b   1.000
_cell.length_c   1.000
_cell.angle_alpha   90.00
_cell.angle_beta   90.00
_cell.angle_gamma   90.00
#
_symmetry.space_group_name_H-M   'P 1'
#
loop_
_entity.id
_entity.type
_entity.pdbx_description
1 polymer ?
#
loop_
_entity_poly.entity_id
_entity_poly.type
_entity_poly.pdbx_seq_one_letter_code
_entity_poly.pdbx_strand_id
1 'polypeptide(L)'
;MFKALSLSLLILLSGALSWGQAVFSAEKAAVLETNGYFPWVWKTSDCVDCPIYFLSGNKQLESRDVQAFMRTLEARKSEIVRLYQIDGQEYNLLAHMAVGILGRESQFFKSRRYRLKETFPGLVRVAKAFKAYMDGSEKGPSQSSRGPTQIKIVPEKIASFYDITPESLHEPENAAVATVGFLIEILEELKRRVVLNDLEFVNDSNYVDYLPYLYFGSRRMLIQGNATPEKNIYVQDMKKYMGWVLLYEGQPSSTETINP
;
A
#
# COMPACT_ATOMS: atom_id res chain seq x y z
N MET A 1 42.38 6.60 -22.73
CA MET A 1 41.47 5.52 -22.33
C MET A 1 41.09 5.75 -20.86
N PHE A 2 40.11 6.63 -20.61
CA PHE A 2 39.68 7.03 -19.26
C PHE A 2 38.35 6.33 -18.94
N LYS A 3 38.33 5.48 -17.90
CA LYS A 3 37.08 5.01 -17.27
C LYS A 3 36.76 5.97 -16.13
N ALA A 4 35.69 6.74 -16.28
CA ALA A 4 35.13 7.56 -15.22
C ALA A 4 34.36 6.65 -14.26
N LEU A 5 34.82 6.55 -13.00
CA LEU A 5 33.99 6.09 -11.89
C LEU A 5 33.11 7.26 -11.44
N SER A 6 31.81 7.18 -11.69
CA SER A 6 30.82 8.04 -11.06
C SER A 6 30.55 7.53 -9.64
N LEU A 7 31.24 8.09 -8.65
CA LEU A 7 30.96 7.87 -7.24
C LEU A 7 29.81 8.80 -6.82
N SER A 8 28.59 8.28 -6.77
CA SER A 8 27.43 9.03 -6.28
C SER A 8 27.49 9.15 -4.76
N LEU A 9 27.96 10.31 -4.29
CA LEU A 9 28.05 10.67 -2.88
C LEU A 9 26.64 11.00 -2.34
N LEU A 10 26.04 10.09 -1.58
CA LEU A 10 24.85 10.41 -0.76
C LEU A 10 25.29 11.19 0.48
N ILE A 11 24.92 12.47 0.51
CA ILE A 11 25.13 13.37 1.65
C ILE A 11 24.13 13.02 2.76
N LEU A 12 24.64 12.56 3.90
CA LEU A 12 23.88 12.37 5.15
C LEU A 12 23.73 13.73 5.85
N LEU A 13 22.53 14.30 5.81
CA LEU A 13 22.12 15.41 6.68
C LEU A 13 21.70 14.85 8.04
N SER A 14 22.60 14.94 9.02
CA SER A 14 22.31 14.70 10.43
C SER A 14 21.66 15.95 11.06
N GLY A 15 20.37 15.86 11.38
CA GLY A 15 19.63 16.86 12.14
C GLY A 15 18.60 16.17 13.05
N ALA A 16 18.65 16.49 14.34
CA ALA A 16 17.99 15.77 15.43
C ALA A 16 16.45 15.84 15.42
N LEU A 17 15.82 14.67 15.61
CA LEU A 17 14.62 14.37 16.44
C LEU A 17 14.28 12.87 16.23
N SER A 18 14.73 12.01 17.15
CA SER A 18 14.71 10.55 16.99
C SER A 18 13.34 9.91 17.22
N TRP A 19 12.47 10.04 16.22
CA TRP A 19 11.41 9.05 15.97
C TRP A 19 11.67 8.37 14.61
N GLY A 20 12.45 7.28 14.63
CA GLY A 20 12.46 6.24 13.60
C GLY A 20 12.72 6.67 12.17
N GLN A 21 13.84 7.36 11.89
CA GLN A 21 14.33 7.48 10.52
C GLN A 21 14.69 6.10 9.96
N ALA A 22 14.33 5.84 8.71
CA ALA A 22 14.70 4.62 8.03
C ALA A 22 16.20 4.64 7.72
N VAL A 23 16.89 3.54 8.02
CA VAL A 23 18.30 3.31 7.71
C VAL A 23 18.38 2.05 6.87
N PHE A 24 18.71 2.22 5.59
CA PHE A 24 18.83 1.12 4.64
C PHE A 24 20.23 0.54 4.68
N SER A 25 20.34 -0.79 4.73
CA SER A 25 21.63 -1.47 4.70
C SER A 25 22.22 -1.38 3.29
N ALA A 26 23.37 -0.71 3.17
CA ALA A 26 24.12 -0.63 1.91
C ALA A 26 24.55 -2.01 1.39
N GLU A 27 24.87 -2.93 2.31
CA GLU A 27 25.19 -4.32 1.97
C GLU A 27 23.99 -5.03 1.34
N LYS A 28 22.79 -4.94 1.95
CA LYS A 28 21.57 -5.54 1.38
C LYS A 28 21.20 -4.92 0.04
N ALA A 29 21.36 -3.60 -0.11
CA ALA A 29 21.14 -2.92 -1.39
C ALA A 29 22.11 -3.42 -2.47
N ALA A 30 23.41 -3.51 -2.16
CA ALA A 30 24.42 -4.02 -3.09
C ALA A 30 24.17 -5.49 -3.50
N VAL A 31 23.67 -6.32 -2.56
CA VAL A 31 23.26 -7.68 -2.87
C VAL A 31 22.10 -7.69 -3.87
N LEU A 32 21.09 -6.84 -3.70
CA LEU A 32 19.97 -6.73 -4.66
C LEU A 32 20.46 -6.31 -6.05
N GLU A 33 21.30 -5.28 -6.13
CA GLU A 33 21.89 -4.80 -7.39
C GLU A 33 22.71 -5.88 -8.09
N THR A 34 23.51 -6.65 -7.35
CA THR A 34 24.28 -7.78 -7.89
C THR A 34 23.38 -8.90 -8.41
N ASN A 35 22.17 -9.04 -7.86
CA ASN A 35 21.16 -10.00 -8.31
C ASN A 35 20.19 -9.42 -9.36
N GLY A 36 20.54 -8.28 -9.98
CA GLY A 36 19.78 -7.69 -11.09
C GLY A 36 18.52 -6.93 -10.67
N TYR A 37 18.42 -6.52 -9.41
CA TYR A 37 17.38 -5.63 -8.91
C TYR A 37 17.88 -4.19 -8.85
N PHE A 38 17.06 -3.25 -9.31
CA PHE A 38 17.39 -1.82 -9.31
C PHE A 38 16.36 -1.03 -8.50
N PRO A 39 16.75 0.10 -7.87
CA PRO A 39 15.79 0.96 -7.19
C PRO A 39 14.67 1.38 -8.14
N TRP A 40 13.43 1.09 -7.77
CA TRP A 40 12.27 1.44 -8.59
C TRP A 40 11.97 2.92 -8.50
N VAL A 41 11.67 3.54 -9.64
CA VAL A 41 11.24 4.93 -9.76
C VAL A 41 9.96 4.97 -10.59
N TRP A 42 8.98 5.75 -10.12
CA TRP A 42 7.67 5.87 -10.77
C TRP A 42 7.82 6.29 -12.25
N LYS A 43 7.22 5.50 -13.15
CA LYS A 43 7.17 5.74 -14.60
C LYS A 43 8.52 5.74 -15.32
N THR A 44 9.58 5.20 -14.74
CA THR A 44 10.87 5.06 -15.43
C THR A 44 11.07 3.71 -16.12
N SER A 45 10.24 2.72 -15.79
CA SER A 45 10.31 1.36 -16.32
C SER A 45 9.03 1.04 -17.10
N ASP A 46 9.18 0.33 -18.21
CA ASP A 46 8.11 -0.20 -19.05
C ASP A 46 7.78 -1.67 -18.73
N CYS A 47 8.42 -2.24 -17.70
CA CYS A 47 8.20 -3.63 -17.35
C CYS A 47 6.84 -3.84 -16.68
N VAL A 48 6.06 -4.77 -17.23
CA VAL A 48 4.71 -5.08 -16.75
C VAL A 48 4.74 -6.04 -15.55
N ASP A 49 5.55 -7.09 -15.61
CA ASP A 49 5.52 -8.21 -14.67
C ASP A 49 6.86 -8.50 -13.98
N CYS A 50 7.82 -7.57 -14.06
CA CYS A 50 9.12 -7.72 -13.38
C CYS A 50 8.93 -7.98 -11.89
N PRO A 51 9.70 -8.91 -11.29
CA PRO A 51 9.64 -9.17 -9.87
C PRO A 51 10.02 -7.90 -9.11
N ILE A 52 9.42 -7.72 -7.93
CA ILE A 52 9.73 -6.61 -7.05
C ILE A 52 10.26 -7.11 -5.71
N TYR A 53 10.95 -6.24 -4.99
CA TYR A 53 11.47 -6.52 -3.66
C TYR A 53 11.41 -5.30 -2.75
N PHE A 54 10.90 -5.45 -1.53
CA PHE A 54 10.90 -4.41 -0.51
C PHE A 54 12.13 -4.51 0.40
N LEU A 55 13.03 -3.54 0.28
CA LEU A 55 14.12 -3.36 1.23
C LEU A 55 13.67 -2.50 2.41
N SER A 56 13.49 -3.14 3.57
CA SER A 56 13.17 -2.46 4.82
C SER A 56 14.33 -1.63 5.38
N GLY A 57 14.05 -0.39 5.77
CA GLY A 57 14.98 0.47 6.50
C GLY A 57 14.66 0.61 8.00
N ASN A 58 13.66 -0.12 8.50
CA ASN A 58 13.18 0.04 9.88
C ASN A 58 12.91 -1.31 10.54
N LYS A 59 13.42 -1.51 11.77
CA LYS A 59 13.23 -2.75 12.55
C LYS A 59 11.77 -3.12 12.77
N GLN A 60 10.85 -2.14 12.76
CA GLN A 60 9.43 -2.43 12.91
C GLN A 60 8.89 -3.30 11.78
N LEU A 61 9.52 -3.24 10.60
CA LEU A 61 9.15 -4.00 9.40
C LEU A 61 9.70 -5.42 9.40
N GLU A 62 10.55 -5.79 10.36
CA GLU A 62 11.23 -7.10 10.39
C GLU A 62 10.39 -8.19 11.07
N SER A 63 9.24 -7.85 11.66
CA SER A 63 8.37 -8.87 12.26
C SER A 63 7.78 -9.79 11.21
N ARG A 64 7.58 -11.06 11.59
CA ARG A 64 7.04 -12.12 10.72
C ARG A 64 5.81 -11.67 9.92
N ASP A 65 4.82 -11.07 10.57
CA ASP A 65 3.57 -10.65 9.91
C ASP A 65 3.79 -9.58 8.84
N VAL A 66 4.73 -8.65 9.08
CA VAL A 66 5.04 -7.58 8.12
C VAL A 66 5.81 -8.13 6.94
N GLN A 67 6.76 -9.03 7.20
CA GLN A 67 7.49 -9.73 6.15
C GLN A 67 6.56 -10.62 5.31
N ALA A 68 5.60 -11.31 5.92
CA ALA A 68 4.59 -12.09 5.21
C ALA A 68 3.71 -11.19 4.31
N PHE A 69 3.27 -10.04 4.83
CA PHE A 69 2.53 -9.05 4.04
C PHE A 69 3.34 -8.56 2.83
N MET A 70 4.57 -8.09 3.04
CA MET A 70 5.41 -7.55 1.95
C MET A 70 5.81 -8.62 0.92
N ARG A 71 6.22 -9.81 1.37
CA ARG A 71 6.55 -10.92 0.46
C ARG A 71 5.36 -11.40 -0.35
N THR A 72 4.14 -11.27 0.18
CA THR A 72 2.94 -11.57 -0.59
C THR A 72 2.72 -10.56 -1.70
N LEU A 73 2.92 -9.26 -1.43
CA LEU A 73 2.89 -8.23 -2.49
C LEU A 73 3.95 -8.49 -3.57
N GLU A 74 5.13 -8.97 -3.19
CA GLU A 74 6.20 -9.33 -4.13
C GLU A 74 5.81 -10.54 -4.97
N ALA A 75 5.43 -11.65 -4.32
CA ALA A 75 5.18 -12.93 -4.97
C ALA A 75 3.92 -12.95 -5.84
N ARG A 76 2.90 -12.13 -5.52
CA ARG A 76 1.60 -12.12 -6.21
C ARG A 76 1.47 -11.07 -7.30
N LYS A 77 2.52 -10.30 -7.58
CA LYS A 77 2.50 -9.24 -8.60
C LYS A 77 1.94 -9.71 -9.93
N SER A 78 2.55 -10.73 -10.56
CA SER A 78 2.16 -11.18 -11.89
C SER A 78 0.73 -11.75 -11.94
N GLU A 79 0.27 -12.40 -10.87
CA GLU A 79 -1.11 -12.89 -10.77
C GLU A 79 -2.10 -11.72 -10.71
N ILE A 80 -1.84 -10.71 -9.87
CA ILE A 80 -2.74 -9.56 -9.67
C ILE A 80 -2.74 -8.64 -10.90
N VAL A 81 -1.56 -8.38 -11.48
CA VAL A 81 -1.42 -7.62 -12.73
C VAL A 81 -2.25 -8.24 -13.84
N ARG A 82 -2.20 -9.57 -14.01
CA ARG A 82 -3.02 -10.29 -14.99
C ARG A 82 -4.51 -10.25 -14.65
N LEU A 83 -4.88 -10.51 -13.39
CA LEU A 83 -6.28 -10.53 -12.93
C LEU A 83 -7.00 -9.19 -13.13
N TYR A 84 -6.29 -8.08 -12.92
CA TYR A 84 -6.84 -6.74 -13.04
C TYR A 84 -6.54 -6.05 -14.37
N GLN A 85 -5.65 -6.61 -15.21
CA GLN A 85 -5.16 -5.98 -16.43
C GLN A 85 -4.61 -4.56 -16.19
N ILE A 86 -3.85 -4.40 -15.11
CA ILE A 86 -3.27 -3.12 -14.69
C ILE A 86 -1.82 -2.96 -15.16
N ASP A 87 -1.37 -1.72 -15.34
CA ASP A 87 0.03 -1.36 -15.59
C ASP A 87 0.95 -1.84 -14.45
N GLY A 88 2.13 -2.37 -14.81
CA GLY A 88 3.10 -2.89 -13.83
C GLY A 88 3.63 -1.82 -12.89
N GLN A 89 3.82 -0.60 -13.40
CA GLN A 89 4.23 0.53 -12.58
C GLN A 89 3.13 0.90 -11.59
N GLU A 90 1.86 0.93 -12.02
CA GLU A 90 0.72 1.19 -11.14
C GLU A 90 0.65 0.14 -10.03
N TYR A 91 0.83 -1.15 -10.34
CA TYR A 91 0.93 -2.16 -9.30
C TYR A 91 2.04 -1.86 -8.28
N ASN A 92 3.25 -1.53 -8.74
CA ASN A 92 4.39 -1.21 -7.86
C ASN A 92 4.07 -0.03 -6.93
N LEU A 93 3.44 1.02 -7.46
CA LEU A 93 3.00 2.18 -6.69
C LEU A 93 1.99 1.78 -5.62
N LEU A 94 0.95 1.01 -6.00
CA LEU A 94 -0.11 0.61 -5.09
C LEU A 94 0.39 -0.39 -4.03
N ALA A 95 1.32 -1.27 -4.38
CA ALA A 95 1.98 -2.15 -3.42
C ALA A 95 2.80 -1.35 -2.40
N HIS A 96 3.54 -0.33 -2.85
CA HIS A 96 4.27 0.58 -1.96
C HIS A 96 3.32 1.35 -1.04
N MET A 97 2.21 1.86 -1.58
CA MET A 97 1.14 2.50 -0.80
C MET A 97 0.52 1.55 0.23
N ALA A 98 0.31 0.27 -0.12
CA ALA A 98 -0.24 -0.73 0.79
C ALA A 98 0.63 -0.91 2.06
N VAL A 99 1.96 -0.88 1.92
CA VAL A 99 2.89 -0.88 3.07
C VAL A 99 2.75 0.40 3.90
N GLY A 100 2.60 1.55 3.25
CA GLY A 100 2.33 2.83 3.94
C GLY A 100 1.04 2.81 4.75
N ILE A 101 -0.03 2.27 4.16
CA ILE A 101 -1.34 2.09 4.80
C ILE A 101 -1.25 1.12 5.98
N LEU A 102 -0.52 0.01 5.84
CA LEU A 102 -0.27 -0.93 6.93
C LEU A 102 0.37 -0.25 8.15
N GLY A 103 1.36 0.61 7.91
CA GLY A 103 1.97 1.44 8.95
C GLY A 103 0.95 2.38 9.60
N ARG A 104 0.13 3.05 8.77
CA ARG A 104 -0.85 4.02 9.26
C ARG A 104 -1.99 3.42 10.08
N GLU A 105 -2.48 2.25 9.68
CA GLU A 105 -3.72 1.68 10.21
C GLU A 105 -3.46 0.80 11.44
N SER A 106 -2.39 0.03 11.41
CA SER A 106 -2.08 -0.92 12.48
C SER A 106 -0.72 -0.72 13.12
N GLN A 107 0.06 0.30 12.74
CA GLN A 107 1.46 0.44 13.15
C GLN A 107 2.21 -0.88 12.90
N PHE A 108 1.99 -1.47 11.72
CA PHE A 108 2.57 -2.75 11.36
C PHE A 108 2.16 -3.87 12.35
N PHE A 109 0.85 -4.09 12.51
CA PHE A 109 0.23 -5.08 13.41
C PHE A 109 0.41 -4.84 14.93
N LYS A 110 1.01 -3.72 15.34
CA LYS A 110 1.35 -3.46 16.75
C LYS A 110 0.37 -2.54 17.50
N SER A 111 -0.50 -1.82 16.79
CA SER A 111 -1.36 -0.84 17.44
C SER A 111 -2.32 -1.52 18.42
N ARG A 112 -2.44 -0.96 19.62
CA ARG A 112 -3.35 -1.48 20.65
C ARG A 112 -4.80 -1.51 20.18
N ARG A 113 -5.20 -0.49 19.39
CA ARG A 113 -6.54 -0.38 18.81
C ARG A 113 -6.83 -1.53 17.83
N TYR A 114 -5.85 -1.87 16.99
CA TYR A 114 -5.96 -3.01 16.08
C TYR A 114 -6.09 -4.31 16.88
N ARG A 115 -5.17 -4.57 17.81
CA ARG A 115 -5.20 -5.80 18.62
C ARG A 115 -6.51 -5.98 19.37
N LEU A 116 -7.04 -4.92 19.99
CA LEU A 116 -8.34 -4.97 20.68
C LEU A 116 -9.50 -5.34 19.76
N LYS A 117 -9.51 -4.81 18.53
CA LYS A 117 -10.55 -5.12 17.54
C LYS A 117 -10.52 -6.58 17.10
N GLU A 118 -9.32 -7.14 16.92
CA GLU A 118 -9.14 -8.54 16.52
C GLU A 118 -9.39 -9.52 17.67
N THR A 119 -9.03 -9.17 18.91
CA THR A 119 -9.30 -10.04 20.08
C THR A 119 -10.78 -10.09 20.45
N PHE A 120 -11.53 -9.00 20.27
CA PHE A 120 -12.93 -8.93 20.68
C PHE A 120 -13.87 -8.38 19.59
N PRO A 121 -13.99 -9.07 18.43
CA PRO A 121 -14.81 -8.59 17.32
C PRO A 121 -16.29 -8.46 17.68
N GLY A 122 -16.81 -9.34 18.56
CA GLY A 122 -18.18 -9.27 19.07
C GLY A 122 -18.45 -8.01 19.90
N LEU A 123 -17.50 -7.59 20.76
CA LEU A 123 -17.64 -6.41 21.60
C LEU A 123 -17.70 -5.12 20.78
N VAL A 124 -16.92 -5.04 19.69
CA VAL A 124 -16.95 -3.90 18.76
C VAL A 124 -18.30 -3.80 18.05
N ARG A 125 -18.87 -4.94 17.63
CA ARG A 125 -20.21 -4.98 17.01
C ARG A 125 -21.29 -4.51 17.98
N VAL A 126 -21.24 -4.97 19.24
CA VAL A 126 -22.16 -4.53 20.31
C VAL A 126 -22.03 -3.03 20.59
N ALA A 127 -20.80 -2.52 20.72
CA ALA A 127 -20.58 -1.09 20.94
C ALA A 127 -21.07 -0.22 19.78
N LYS A 128 -20.88 -0.67 18.53
CA LYS A 128 -21.42 0.02 17.33
C LYS A 128 -22.95 0.01 17.31
N ALA A 129 -23.57 -1.11 17.66
CA ALA A 129 -25.04 -1.22 17.70
C ALA A 129 -25.63 -0.32 18.79
N PHE A 130 -25.04 -0.32 19.98
CA PHE A 130 -25.44 0.56 21.07
C PHE A 130 -25.28 2.04 20.69
N LYS A 131 -24.17 2.40 20.02
CA LYS A 131 -23.97 3.76 19.53
C LYS A 131 -25.00 4.16 18.46
N ALA A 132 -25.28 3.29 17.48
CA ALA A 132 -26.29 3.57 16.45
C ALA A 132 -27.70 3.74 17.05
N TYR A 133 -28.03 2.96 18.08
CA TYR A 133 -29.27 3.11 18.85
C TYR A 133 -29.34 4.46 19.59
N MET A 134 -28.26 4.84 20.30
CA MET A 134 -28.17 6.12 21.00
C MET A 134 -28.21 7.33 20.05
N ASP A 135 -27.60 7.21 18.87
CA ASP A 135 -27.54 8.27 17.85
C ASP A 135 -28.82 8.34 16.99
N GLY A 136 -29.84 7.50 17.26
CA GLY A 136 -31.11 7.50 16.54
C GLY A 136 -30.98 7.13 15.04
N SER A 137 -29.98 6.35 14.67
CA SER A 137 -29.71 6.03 13.26
C SER A 137 -30.66 4.96 12.75
N GLU A 138 -31.51 5.30 11.75
CA GLU A 138 -32.38 4.34 11.05
C GLU A 138 -31.59 3.41 10.11
N LYS A 139 -30.34 3.74 9.80
CA LYS A 139 -29.45 2.88 9.03
C LYS A 139 -28.72 1.97 10.01
N GLY A 140 -28.86 0.66 9.81
CA GLY A 140 -28.14 -0.36 10.58
C GLY A 140 -26.63 -0.09 10.65
N PRO A 141 -25.90 -0.74 11.58
CA PRO A 141 -24.51 -0.43 11.84
C PRO A 141 -23.65 -0.51 10.58
N SER A 142 -22.86 0.54 10.32
CA SER A 142 -21.92 0.57 9.19
C SER A 142 -21.00 -0.65 9.18
N GLN A 143 -20.74 -1.19 7.97
CA GLN A 143 -19.77 -2.27 7.77
C GLN A 143 -18.46 -1.93 8.49
N SER A 144 -17.94 -2.89 9.26
CA SER A 144 -16.70 -2.72 10.01
C SER A 144 -15.50 -2.99 9.12
N SER A 145 -14.60 -2.01 9.03
CA SER A 145 -13.22 -2.22 8.58
C SER A 145 -12.58 -3.42 9.27
N ARG A 146 -11.81 -4.22 8.51
CA ARG A 146 -11.17 -5.47 8.95
C ARG A 146 -9.68 -5.48 8.66
N GLY A 147 -8.94 -6.31 9.40
CA GLY A 147 -7.53 -6.57 9.14
C GLY A 147 -6.60 -5.40 9.46
N PRO A 148 -5.29 -5.58 9.25
CA PRO A 148 -4.26 -4.64 9.67
C PRO A 148 -4.21 -3.36 8.82
N THR A 149 -4.84 -3.37 7.64
CA THR A 149 -5.01 -2.21 6.76
C THR A 149 -6.42 -1.61 6.84
N GLN A 150 -7.32 -2.18 7.64
CA GLN A 150 -8.66 -1.64 7.91
C GLN A 150 -9.55 -1.46 6.65
N ILE A 151 -9.41 -2.35 5.67
CA ILE A 151 -10.24 -2.38 4.45
C ILE A 151 -11.71 -2.63 4.84
N LYS A 152 -12.63 -1.93 4.17
CA LYS A 152 -14.08 -2.05 4.43
C LYS A 152 -14.74 -3.17 3.63
N ILE A 153 -14.30 -3.38 2.39
CA ILE A 153 -14.88 -4.34 1.43
C ILE A 153 -13.71 -5.06 0.75
N VAL A 154 -13.74 -6.40 0.76
CA VAL A 154 -12.80 -7.19 -0.04
C VAL A 154 -13.25 -7.13 -1.50
N PRO A 155 -12.37 -6.75 -2.44
CA PRO A 155 -12.68 -6.77 -3.87
C PRO A 155 -13.15 -8.15 -4.33
N GLU A 156 -14.20 -8.22 -5.15
CA GLU A 156 -14.80 -9.50 -5.58
C GLU A 156 -13.78 -10.36 -6.36
N LYS A 157 -13.03 -9.75 -7.29
CA LYS A 157 -11.98 -10.46 -8.04
C LYS A 157 -10.95 -11.11 -7.12
N ILE A 158 -10.50 -10.39 -6.08
CA ILE A 158 -9.56 -10.94 -5.08
C ILE A 158 -10.23 -12.02 -4.23
N ALA A 159 -11.44 -11.76 -3.73
CA ALA A 159 -12.18 -12.68 -2.89
C ALA A 159 -12.36 -14.03 -3.59
N SER A 160 -12.79 -14.02 -4.86
CA SER A 160 -12.97 -15.24 -5.65
C SER A 160 -11.66 -15.92 -6.03
N PHE A 161 -10.62 -15.16 -6.40
CA PHE A 161 -9.36 -15.74 -6.87
C PHE A 161 -8.53 -16.36 -5.75
N TYR A 162 -8.54 -15.76 -4.56
CA TYR A 162 -7.74 -16.20 -3.41
C TYR A 162 -8.57 -16.86 -2.29
N ASP A 163 -9.87 -17.05 -2.49
CA ASP A 163 -10.81 -17.58 -1.49
C ASP A 163 -10.78 -16.78 -0.16
N ILE A 164 -10.78 -15.45 -0.27
CA ILE A 164 -10.65 -14.54 0.87
C ILE A 164 -12.02 -14.10 1.38
N THR A 165 -12.19 -14.16 2.70
CA THR A 165 -13.37 -13.65 3.40
C THR A 165 -13.00 -12.46 4.29
N PRO A 166 -13.97 -11.61 4.68
CA PRO A 166 -13.70 -10.52 5.63
C PRO A 166 -13.09 -11.00 6.95
N GLU A 167 -13.40 -12.23 7.37
CA GLU A 167 -12.90 -12.87 8.57
C GLU A 167 -11.44 -13.32 8.44
N SER A 168 -10.95 -13.64 7.24
CA SER A 168 -9.57 -14.07 7.00
C SER A 168 -8.57 -12.91 6.85
N LEU A 169 -9.04 -11.66 6.89
CA LEU A 169 -8.20 -10.46 6.73
C LEU A 169 -7.24 -10.17 7.90
N HIS A 170 -7.30 -10.94 8.98
CA HIS A 170 -6.30 -10.88 10.04
C HIS A 170 -4.98 -11.56 9.63
N GLU A 171 -5.03 -12.45 8.62
CA GLU A 171 -3.87 -13.09 8.02
C GLU A 171 -3.12 -12.09 7.13
N PRO A 172 -1.79 -11.89 7.32
CA PRO A 172 -1.02 -10.90 6.58
C PRO A 172 -1.08 -11.06 5.05
N GLU A 173 -1.07 -12.29 4.57
CA GLU A 173 -1.10 -12.64 3.15
C GLU A 173 -2.43 -12.19 2.51
N ASN A 174 -3.55 -12.53 3.15
CA ASN A 174 -4.89 -12.12 2.69
C ASN A 174 -5.06 -10.61 2.75
N ALA A 175 -4.59 -9.99 3.83
CA ALA A 175 -4.62 -8.54 3.96
C ALA A 175 -3.81 -7.85 2.84
N ALA A 176 -2.67 -8.40 2.44
CA ALA A 176 -1.82 -7.84 1.38
C ALA A 176 -2.54 -7.80 0.04
N VAL A 177 -3.02 -8.96 -0.45
CA VAL A 177 -3.69 -9.03 -1.75
C VAL A 177 -5.03 -8.29 -1.77
N ALA A 178 -5.78 -8.30 -0.65
CA ALA A 178 -7.00 -7.52 -0.52
C ALA A 178 -6.72 -6.01 -0.54
N THR A 179 -5.64 -5.55 0.10
CA THR A 179 -5.28 -4.12 0.14
C THR A 179 -4.93 -3.63 -1.25
N VAL A 180 -4.03 -4.33 -1.96
CA VAL A 180 -3.61 -3.88 -3.29
C VAL A 180 -4.76 -4.01 -4.31
N GLY A 181 -5.57 -5.06 -4.26
CA GLY A 181 -6.76 -5.17 -5.11
C GLY A 181 -7.77 -4.04 -4.87
N PHE A 182 -7.99 -3.65 -3.61
CA PHE A 182 -8.89 -2.54 -3.30
C PHE A 182 -8.30 -1.21 -3.81
N LEU A 183 -7.00 -1.01 -3.64
CA LEU A 183 -6.27 0.14 -4.17
C LEU A 183 -6.37 0.25 -5.71
N ILE A 184 -6.35 -0.88 -6.42
CA ILE A 184 -6.52 -0.92 -7.88
C ILE A 184 -7.91 -0.40 -8.26
N GLU A 185 -8.96 -0.92 -7.63
CA GLU A 185 -10.34 -0.52 -7.94
C GLU A 185 -10.58 0.97 -7.63
N ILE A 186 -10.04 1.48 -6.52
CA ILE A 186 -10.18 2.92 -6.21
C ILE A 186 -9.30 3.79 -7.10
N LEU A 187 -8.20 3.28 -7.69
CA LEU A 187 -7.41 4.03 -8.68
C LEU A 187 -8.19 4.20 -9.97
N GLU A 188 -8.88 3.16 -10.43
CA GLU A 188 -9.82 3.26 -11.55
C GLU A 188 -10.97 4.24 -11.24
N GLU A 189 -11.52 4.20 -10.02
CA GLU A 189 -12.52 5.19 -9.59
C GLU A 189 -11.95 6.61 -9.61
N LEU A 190 -10.72 6.81 -9.13
CA LEU A 190 -10.06 8.12 -9.14
C LEU A 190 -9.93 8.63 -10.57
N LYS A 191 -9.32 7.85 -11.47
CA LYS A 191 -9.14 8.21 -12.89
C LYS A 191 -10.46 8.60 -13.55
N ARG A 192 -11.52 7.84 -13.30
CA ARG A 192 -12.88 8.14 -13.80
C ARG A 192 -13.41 9.47 -13.26
N ARG A 193 -13.18 9.75 -11.97
CA ARG A 193 -13.61 11.00 -11.33
C ARG A 193 -12.83 12.21 -11.81
N VAL A 194 -11.55 12.06 -12.11
CA VAL A 194 -10.75 13.14 -12.71
C VAL A 194 -11.45 13.67 -13.97
N VAL A 195 -11.90 12.78 -14.84
CA VAL A 195 -12.63 13.15 -16.06
C VAL A 195 -14.04 13.67 -15.76
N LEU A 196 -14.82 12.96 -14.95
CA LEU A 196 -16.24 13.31 -14.71
C LEU A 196 -16.44 14.60 -13.90
N ASN A 197 -15.47 14.94 -13.05
CA ASN A 197 -15.55 16.07 -12.13
C ASN A 197 -14.52 17.17 -12.45
N ASP A 198 -13.80 17.06 -13.56
CA ASP A 198 -12.81 18.04 -14.02
C ASP A 198 -11.75 18.36 -12.94
N LEU A 199 -11.18 17.32 -12.35
CA LEU A 199 -10.23 17.46 -11.25
C LEU A 199 -8.81 17.70 -11.78
N GLU A 200 -8.57 18.86 -12.39
CA GLU A 200 -7.29 19.22 -13.03
C GLU A 200 -6.07 19.12 -12.10
N PHE A 201 -6.28 19.24 -10.78
CA PHE A 201 -5.23 19.12 -9.77
C PHE A 201 -4.76 17.67 -9.55
N VAL A 202 -5.45 16.67 -10.09
CA VAL A 202 -5.09 15.25 -9.98
C VAL A 202 -4.49 14.77 -11.29
N ASN A 203 -3.29 14.19 -11.22
CA ASN A 203 -2.61 13.55 -12.34
C ASN A 203 -1.80 12.34 -11.86
N ASP A 204 -1.16 11.64 -12.79
CA ASP A 204 -0.40 10.42 -12.51
C ASP A 204 0.76 10.61 -11.52
N SER A 205 1.39 11.79 -11.51
CA SER A 205 2.50 12.11 -10.60
C SER A 205 2.06 12.27 -9.14
N ASN A 206 0.77 12.49 -8.88
CA ASN A 206 0.25 12.80 -7.55
C ASN A 206 -0.85 11.85 -7.06
N TYR A 207 -1.00 10.67 -7.67
CA TYR A 207 -1.94 9.65 -7.19
C TYR A 207 -1.74 9.30 -5.71
N VAL A 208 -0.50 9.26 -5.22
CA VAL A 208 -0.20 9.00 -3.80
C VAL A 208 -0.85 10.02 -2.86
N ASP A 209 -1.05 11.24 -3.31
CA ASP A 209 -1.61 12.32 -2.51
C ASP A 209 -3.14 12.26 -2.44
N TYR A 210 -3.79 11.90 -3.56
CA TYR A 210 -5.24 12.00 -3.70
C TYR A 210 -6.00 10.68 -3.60
N LEU A 211 -5.38 9.57 -4.02
CA LEU A 211 -5.99 8.24 -3.91
C LEU A 211 -6.40 7.87 -2.47
N PRO A 212 -5.64 8.21 -1.41
CA PRO A 212 -6.05 7.92 -0.04
C PRO A 212 -7.42 8.50 0.34
N TYR A 213 -7.85 9.61 -0.25
CA TYR A 213 -9.17 10.20 0.03
C TYR A 213 -10.33 9.27 -0.34
N LEU A 214 -10.15 8.39 -1.33
CA LEU A 214 -11.11 7.33 -1.62
C LEU A 214 -10.97 6.19 -0.60
N TYR A 215 -9.73 5.82 -0.24
CA TYR A 215 -9.44 4.77 0.73
C TYR A 215 -10.10 4.99 2.10
N PHE A 216 -9.85 6.13 2.75
CA PHE A 216 -10.43 6.42 4.08
C PHE A 216 -11.86 6.98 4.01
N GLY A 217 -12.42 7.18 2.80
CA GLY A 217 -13.84 7.51 2.60
C GLY A 217 -14.17 9.01 2.60
N SER A 218 -13.21 9.89 2.31
CA SER A 218 -13.41 11.33 2.16
C SER A 218 -13.55 11.77 0.70
N ARG A 219 -14.19 10.94 -0.12
CA ARG A 219 -14.51 11.21 -1.54
C ARG A 219 -15.10 12.59 -1.79
N ARG A 220 -15.97 13.08 -0.90
CA ARG A 220 -16.57 14.42 -1.05
C ARG A 220 -15.53 15.53 -1.03
N MET A 221 -14.49 15.42 -0.20
CA MET A 221 -13.42 16.42 -0.17
C MET A 221 -12.64 16.44 -1.49
N LEU A 222 -12.39 15.28 -2.06
CA LEU A 222 -11.75 15.14 -3.37
C LEU A 222 -12.59 15.81 -4.47
N ILE A 223 -13.86 15.43 -4.62
CA ILE A 223 -14.73 15.92 -5.71
C ILE A 223 -15.01 17.42 -5.59
N GLN A 224 -15.02 17.97 -4.36
CA GLN A 224 -15.25 19.40 -4.13
C GLN A 224 -13.98 20.25 -4.24
N GLY A 225 -12.82 19.67 -4.62
CA GLY A 225 -11.55 20.40 -4.69
C GLY A 225 -11.00 20.86 -3.34
N ASN A 226 -11.49 20.29 -2.24
CA ASN A 226 -11.12 20.66 -0.87
C ASN A 226 -10.07 19.71 -0.26
N ALA A 227 -9.49 18.82 -1.08
CA ALA A 227 -8.45 17.90 -0.64
C ALA A 227 -7.10 18.63 -0.47
N THR A 228 -6.58 18.63 0.76
CA THR A 228 -5.29 19.21 1.16
C THR A 228 -4.33 18.12 1.64
N PRO A 229 -3.75 17.31 0.73
CA PRO A 229 -2.90 16.18 1.08
C PRO A 229 -1.70 16.58 1.96
N GLU A 230 -1.15 17.76 1.74
CA GLU A 230 -0.05 18.34 2.50
C GLU A 230 -0.38 18.69 3.94
N LYS A 231 -1.66 18.78 4.31
CA LYS A 231 -2.14 19.02 5.68
C LYS A 231 -2.86 17.81 6.28
N ASN A 232 -3.13 16.79 5.47
CA ASN A 232 -3.87 15.61 5.90
C ASN A 232 -2.94 14.62 6.61
N ILE A 233 -3.13 14.47 7.94
CA ILE A 233 -2.29 13.59 8.76
C ILE A 233 -2.28 12.12 8.27
N TYR A 234 -3.38 11.65 7.67
CA TYR A 234 -3.42 10.30 7.11
C TYR A 234 -2.44 10.16 5.95
N VAL A 235 -2.50 11.10 5.00
CA VAL A 235 -1.64 11.11 3.81
C VAL A 235 -0.17 11.29 4.22
N GLN A 236 0.11 12.22 5.14
CA GLN A 236 1.46 12.45 5.66
C GLN A 236 2.04 11.20 6.33
N ASP A 237 1.30 10.57 7.25
CA ASP A 237 1.77 9.37 7.94
C ASP A 237 1.95 8.20 6.95
N MET A 238 1.01 8.00 6.02
CA MET A 238 1.13 6.98 4.98
C MET A 238 2.42 7.17 4.16
N LYS A 239 2.68 8.39 3.66
CA LYS A 239 3.90 8.71 2.90
C LYS A 239 5.16 8.55 3.75
N LYS A 240 5.10 8.91 5.04
CA LYS A 240 6.19 8.65 5.99
C LYS A 240 6.50 7.16 6.09
N TYR A 241 5.49 6.30 6.21
CA TYR A 241 5.66 4.86 6.29
C TYR A 241 6.08 4.24 4.95
N MET A 242 5.64 4.77 3.82
CA MET A 242 6.19 4.41 2.51
C MET A 242 7.70 4.67 2.47
N GLY A 243 8.16 5.79 3.02
CA GLY A 243 9.59 6.11 3.16
C GLY A 243 10.39 5.18 4.09
N TRP A 244 9.77 4.20 4.75
CA TRP A 244 10.47 3.19 5.55
C TRP A 244 10.88 1.96 4.75
N VAL A 245 10.44 1.84 3.50
CA VAL A 245 10.83 0.80 2.55
C VAL A 245 11.31 1.42 1.24
N LEU A 246 12.32 0.80 0.64
CA LEU A 246 12.68 1.04 -0.75
C LEU A 246 12.11 -0.11 -1.58
N LEU A 247 11.45 0.22 -2.70
CA LEU A 247 11.03 -0.76 -3.67
C LEU A 247 12.15 -0.94 -4.70
N TYR A 248 12.49 -2.18 -4.99
CA TYR A 248 13.38 -2.58 -6.07
C TYR A 248 12.59 -3.35 -7.12
N GLU A 249 12.99 -3.23 -8.37
CA GLU A 249 12.46 -3.97 -9.51
C GLU A 249 13.57 -4.78 -10.17
N GLY A 250 13.31 -6.06 -10.40
CA GLY A 250 14.23 -6.97 -11.08
C GLY A 250 14.10 -6.93 -12.59
N GLN A 251 14.87 -7.78 -13.27
CA GLN A 251 14.72 -8.02 -14.69
C GLN A 251 13.47 -8.86 -14.98
N PRO A 252 12.86 -8.75 -16.18
CA PRO A 252 11.76 -9.61 -16.58
C PRO A 252 12.18 -11.07 -16.45
N SER A 253 11.35 -11.91 -15.86
CA SER A 253 11.68 -13.33 -15.80
C SER A 253 11.68 -13.89 -17.23
N SER A 254 12.77 -14.50 -17.68
CA SER A 254 12.90 -15.12 -19.01
C SER A 254 12.02 -16.37 -19.19
N THR A 255 11.03 -16.58 -18.33
CA THR A 255 10.38 -17.87 -18.11
C THR A 255 8.86 -17.77 -18.17
N GLU A 256 8.29 -17.10 -19.17
CA GLU A 256 6.93 -17.38 -19.65
C GLU A 256 6.83 -17.13 -21.17
N THR A 257 7.55 -17.91 -21.99
CA THR A 257 6.94 -18.40 -23.24
C THR A 257 6.01 -19.54 -22.85
N ILE A 258 4.82 -19.21 -22.34
CA ILE A 258 3.70 -20.14 -22.34
C ILE A 258 2.93 -19.81 -23.61
N ASN A 259 3.01 -20.72 -24.59
CA ASN A 259 2.27 -20.64 -25.84
C ASN A 259 0.77 -20.49 -25.54
N PRO A 260 0.04 -19.71 -26.37
CA PRO A 260 -1.39 -19.47 -26.23
C PRO A 260 -2.24 -20.74 -26.27
#